data_AF-A0A963WMC8-F1
#
_entry.id   AF-A0A963WMC8-F1
#
_cell.length_a   1.000
_cell.length_b   1.000
_cell.length_c   1.000
_cell.angle_alpha   90.00
_cell.angle_beta   90.00
_cell.angle_gamma   90.00
#
_symmetry.space_group_name_H-M   'P 1'
#
loop_
_entity.id
_entity.type
_entity.pdbx_description
1 polymer ?
#
loop_
_entity_poly.entity_id
_entity_poly.type
_entity_poly.pdbx_seq_one_letter_code
_entity_poly.pdbx_strand_id
1 'polypeptide(L)'
;MPKLIRLYIVNVAIGFGLAVAFTAMLIGFDIANLRHLVFADRMGWVAVLMLVVFHTVLFAGVQFAIAVMRLASDDQNGGGGRRVRIFTERARVTQPARRANRLR
;
A
#
# COMPACT_ATOMS: atom_id res chain seq x y z
N MET A 1 -1.40 -9.94 -18.28
CA MET A 1 -2.68 -10.09 -17.54
C MET A 1 -3.34 -8.71 -17.42
N PRO A 2 -4.67 -8.59 -17.61
CA PRO A 2 -5.42 -7.35 -17.39
C PRO A 2 -5.11 -6.72 -16.01
N LYS A 3 -4.95 -5.39 -15.94
CA LYS A 3 -4.50 -4.68 -14.74
C LYS A 3 -5.39 -4.93 -13.52
N LEU A 4 -6.71 -5.06 -13.73
CA LEU A 4 -7.68 -5.32 -12.65
C LEU A 4 -7.52 -6.71 -12.04
N ILE A 5 -7.26 -7.73 -12.86
CA ILE A 5 -7.05 -9.11 -12.38
C ILE A 5 -5.79 -9.18 -11.51
N ARG A 6 -4.72 -8.49 -11.92
CA ARG A 6 -3.50 -8.39 -11.12
C ARG A 6 -3.74 -7.67 -9.79
N LEU A 7 -4.49 -6.58 -9.79
CA LEU A 7 -4.85 -5.84 -8.57
C LEU A 7 -5.58 -6.75 -7.58
N TYR A 8 -6.56 -7.52 -8.07
CA TYR A 8 -7.32 -8.47 -7.25
C TYR A 8 -6.42 -9.55 -6.64
N ILE A 9 -5.62 -10.24 -7.45
CA ILE A 9 -4.76 -11.34 -6.98
C ILE A 9 -3.75 -10.85 -5.93
N VAL A 10 -3.15 -9.68 -6.14
CA VAL A 10 -2.18 -9.11 -5.19
C VAL A 10 -2.83 -8.82 -3.84
N ASN A 11 -4.03 -8.23 -3.82
CA ASN A 11 -4.71 -7.92 -2.57
C ASN A 11 -5.18 -9.17 -1.83
N VAL A 12 -5.65 -10.19 -2.56
CA VAL A 12 -5.99 -11.49 -1.98
C VAL A 12 -4.75 -12.17 -1.39
N ALA A 13 -3.62 -12.13 -2.09
CA ALA A 13 -2.37 -12.71 -1.59
C ALA A 13 -1.87 -12.00 -0.31
N ILE A 14 -1.96 -10.67 -0.25
CA ILE A 14 -1.62 -9.89 0.95
C ILE A 14 -2.59 -10.23 2.09
N GLY A 15 -3.90 -10.27 1.81
CA GLY A 15 -4.92 -10.63 2.78
C GLY A 15 -4.72 -12.04 3.35
N PHE A 16 -4.36 -13.01 2.51
CA PHE A 16 -4.03 -14.37 2.92
C PHE A 16 -2.79 -14.42 3.81
N GLY A 17 -1.71 -13.70 3.44
CA GLY A 17 -0.51 -13.62 4.28
C GLY A 17 -0.80 -13.07 5.67
N LEU A 18 -1.58 -11.99 5.74
CA LEU A 18 -2.06 -11.43 7.02
C LEU A 18 -2.94 -12.41 7.79
N ALA A 19 -3.81 -13.16 7.11
CA ALA A 19 -4.72 -14.12 7.73
C ALA A 19 -3.98 -15.27 8.40
N VAL A 20 -2.97 -15.82 7.73
CA VAL A 20 -2.12 -16.88 8.29
C VAL A 20 -1.36 -16.35 9.51
N ALA A 21 -0.75 -15.17 9.41
CA ALA A 21 -0.01 -14.56 10.51
C ALA A 21 -0.92 -14.28 11.73
N PHE A 22 -2.10 -13.71 11.49
CA PHE A 22 -3.06 -13.41 12.55
C PHE A 22 -3.62 -14.67 13.19
N THR A 23 -4.00 -15.68 12.39
CA THR A 23 -4.46 -16.98 12.89
C THR A 23 -3.37 -17.66 13.74
N ALA A 24 -2.12 -17.62 13.30
CA ALA A 24 -0.99 -18.15 14.05
C ALA A 24 -0.81 -17.41 15.40
N MET A 25 -0.99 -16.08 15.43
CA MET A 25 -0.98 -15.32 16.69
C MET A 25 -2.14 -15.73 17.62
N LEU A 26 -3.37 -15.90 17.10
CA LEU A 26 -4.51 -16.32 17.91
C LEU A 26 -4.27 -17.67 18.60
N ILE A 27 -3.75 -18.64 17.84
CA ILE A 27 -3.44 -19.98 18.36
C ILE A 27 -2.20 -19.93 19.27
N GLY A 28 -1.17 -19.18 18.89
CA GLY A 28 0.08 -19.06 19.66
C GLY A 28 -0.10 -18.42 21.03
N PHE A 29 -0.93 -17.38 21.12
CA PHE A 29 -1.28 -16.70 22.38
C PHE A 29 -2.44 -17.35 23.12
N ASP A 30 -2.99 -18.44 22.60
CA ASP A 30 -4.10 -19.18 23.20
C ASP A 30 -5.33 -18.29 23.49
N ILE A 31 -5.64 -17.38 22.56
CA ILE A 31 -6.74 -16.44 22.72
C ILE A 31 -8.04 -17.23 22.85
N ALA A 32 -8.82 -16.96 23.89
CA ALA A 32 -10.06 -17.67 24.20
C ALA A 32 -9.90 -19.21 24.27
N ASN A 33 -8.72 -19.71 24.64
CA ASN A 33 -8.40 -21.13 24.73
C ASN A 33 -8.46 -21.87 23.37
N LEU A 34 -8.29 -21.14 22.26
CA LEU A 34 -8.33 -21.67 20.89
C LEU A 34 -7.28 -22.76 20.63
N ARG A 35 -6.10 -22.64 21.23
CA ARG A 35 -5.03 -23.62 21.05
C ARG A 35 -5.48 -24.97 21.55
N HIS A 36 -6.06 -25.00 22.74
CA HIS A 36 -6.60 -26.22 23.32
C HIS A 36 -7.74 -26.79 22.47
N LEU A 37 -8.66 -25.95 22.00
CA LEU A 37 -9.77 -26.35 21.13
C LEU A 37 -9.31 -27.02 19.83
N VAL A 38 -8.29 -26.44 19.19
CA VAL A 38 -7.74 -26.96 17.93
C VAL A 38 -6.95 -28.24 18.13
N PHE A 39 -6.23 -28.41 19.25
CA PHE A 39 -5.41 -29.62 19.45
C PHE A 39 -6.14 -30.76 20.17
N ALA A 40 -7.26 -30.50 20.84
CA ALA A 40 -8.04 -31.53 21.53
C ALA A 40 -8.92 -32.36 20.57
N ASP A 41 -9.33 -31.79 19.44
CA ASP A 41 -10.25 -32.43 18.50
C ASP A 41 -9.52 -33.07 17.30
N ARG A 42 -9.97 -34.26 16.89
CA ARG A 42 -9.40 -35.01 15.75
C ARG A 42 -9.59 -34.28 14.41
N MET A 43 -10.57 -33.38 14.32
CA MET A 43 -10.85 -32.46 13.21
C MET A 43 -10.44 -31.01 13.50
N GLY A 44 -9.59 -30.74 14.49
CA GLY A 44 -9.17 -29.38 14.79
C GLY A 44 -8.48 -28.63 13.64
N TRP A 45 -7.92 -29.36 12.67
CA TRP A 45 -7.41 -28.78 11.42
C TRP A 45 -8.50 -28.07 10.60
N VAL A 46 -9.75 -28.52 10.67
CA VAL A 46 -10.91 -27.87 10.02
C VAL A 46 -11.15 -26.51 10.65
N ALA A 47 -11.04 -26.39 11.98
CA ALA A 47 -11.17 -25.12 12.67
C ALA A 47 -10.09 -24.13 12.22
N VAL A 48 -8.83 -24.58 12.12
CA VAL A 48 -7.73 -23.75 11.60
C VAL A 48 -7.99 -23.32 10.14
N LEU A 49 -8.44 -24.26 9.29
CA LEU A 49 -8.76 -23.98 7.90
C LEU A 49 -9.88 -22.92 7.79
N MET A 50 -10.99 -23.11 8.51
CA MET A 50 -12.08 -22.15 8.58
C MET A 50 -11.58 -20.78 9.03
N LEU A 51 -10.79 -20.75 10.10
CA LEU A 51 -10.26 -19.52 10.66
C LEU A 51 -9.39 -18.78 9.63
N VAL A 52 -8.46 -19.48 8.97
CA VAL A 52 -7.62 -18.89 7.92
C VAL A 52 -8.46 -18.39 6.75
N VAL A 53 -9.44 -19.16 6.28
CA VAL A 53 -10.29 -18.77 5.15
C VAL A 53 -11.13 -17.53 5.49
N PHE A 54 -11.81 -17.51 6.64
CA PHE A 54 -12.60 -16.35 7.06
C PHE A 54 -11.71 -15.10 7.23
N HIS A 55 -10.58 -15.21 7.92
CA HIS A 55 -9.64 -14.09 8.05
C HIS A 55 -9.10 -13.64 6.69
N THR A 56 -8.86 -14.58 5.76
CA THR A 56 -8.41 -14.26 4.40
C THR A 56 -9.45 -13.42 3.68
N VAL A 57 -10.73 -13.82 3.72
CA VAL A 57 -11.82 -13.06 3.09
C VAL A 57 -11.95 -11.66 3.71
N LEU A 58 -11.89 -11.56 5.04
CA LEU A 58 -11.97 -10.28 5.75
C LEU A 58 -10.80 -9.35 5.38
N PHE A 59 -9.56 -9.83 5.46
CA PHE A 59 -8.39 -9.02 5.15
C PHE A 59 -8.24 -8.72 3.66
N ALA A 60 -8.51 -9.68 2.77
CA ALA A 60 -8.52 -9.46 1.34
C ALA A 60 -9.60 -8.44 0.95
N GLY A 61 -10.77 -8.47 1.59
CA GLY A 61 -11.83 -7.49 1.40
C GLY A 61 -11.38 -6.06 1.74
N VAL A 62 -10.72 -5.87 2.90
CA VAL A 62 -10.17 -4.57 3.31
C VAL A 62 -9.05 -4.11 2.37
N GLN A 63 -8.11 -4.99 2.02
CA GLN A 63 -7.02 -4.66 1.09
C GLN A 63 -7.55 -4.29 -0.30
N PHE A 64 -8.59 -5.00 -0.76
CA PHE A 64 -9.28 -4.70 -2.01
C PHE A 64 -9.98 -3.35 -1.97
N ALA A 65 -10.73 -3.04 -0.91
CA ALA A 65 -11.37 -1.74 -0.74
C ALA A 65 -10.35 -0.58 -0.76
N ILE A 66 -9.23 -0.72 -0.05
CA ILE A 66 -8.15 0.27 -0.05
C ILE A 66 -7.57 0.45 -1.45
N ALA A 67 -7.29 -0.64 -2.17
CA ALA A 67 -6.71 -0.56 -3.51
C ALA A 67 -7.66 0.09 -4.52
N VAL A 68 -8.97 -0.16 -4.41
CA VAL A 68 -9.99 0.48 -5.23
C VAL A 68 -10.07 1.98 -4.93
N MET A 69 -10.09 2.37 -3.65
CA MET A 69 -10.07 3.80 -3.25
C MET A 69 -8.80 4.50 -3.75
N ARG A 70 -7.65 3.81 -3.71
CA ARG A 70 -6.37 4.31 -4.23
C ARG A 70 -6.37 4.47 -5.76
N LEU A 71 -7.02 3.57 -6.48
CA LEU A 71 -7.16 3.69 -7.93
C LEU A 71 -7.96 4.95 -8.31
N ALA A 72 -9.05 5.23 -7.59
CA ALA A 72 -9.84 6.45 -7.78
C ALA A 72 -9.07 7.74 -7.44
N SER A 73 -8.05 7.67 -6.58
CA SER A 73 -7.19 8.82 -6.27
C SER A 73 -6.07 9.02 -7.30
N ASP A 74 -5.54 7.95 -7.89
CA ASP A 74 -4.54 8.06 -8.97
C ASP A 74 -5.12 8.72 -10.24
N ASP A 75 -6.38 8.45 -10.59
CA ASP A 75 -7.03 9.06 -11.77
C ASP A 75 -7.35 10.56 -11.57
N GLN A 76 -7.56 11.00 -10.32
CA GLN A 76 -7.69 12.43 -9.97
C GLN A 76 -6.32 13.13 -9.92
N ASN A 77 -5.24 12.35 -9.79
CA ASN A 77 -3.84 12.80 -9.83
C ASN A 77 -3.19 12.59 -11.22
N GLY A 78 -3.91 12.90 -12.30
CA GLY A 78 -3.30 13.20 -13.61
C GLY A 78 -2.23 14.33 -13.58
N GLY A 79 -2.00 14.94 -12.42
CA GLY A 79 -0.93 15.90 -12.13
C GLY A 79 0.25 15.28 -11.37
N GLY A 80 0.71 14.09 -11.73
CA GLY A 80 2.06 13.64 -11.38
C GLY A 80 3.08 14.55 -12.08
N GLY A 81 3.30 15.74 -11.50
CA GLY A 81 4.18 16.77 -12.03
C GLY A 81 5.50 16.13 -12.45
N ARG A 82 5.73 16.09 -13.76
CA ARG A 82 7.03 15.77 -14.34
C ARG A 82 8.02 16.59 -13.53
N ARG A 83 8.91 15.96 -12.76
CA ARG A 83 10.00 16.68 -12.09
C ARG A 83 10.85 17.26 -13.22
N VAL A 84 10.48 18.44 -13.70
CA VAL A 84 11.28 19.25 -14.61
C VAL A 84 12.50 19.59 -13.79
N ARG A 85 13.63 18.95 -14.10
CA ARG A 85 14.92 19.39 -13.60
C ARG A 85 15.13 20.77 -14.22
N ILE A 86 14.80 21.82 -13.47
CA ILE A 86 15.19 23.17 -13.85
C ILE A 86 16.71 23.21 -13.70
N PHE A 87 17.43 23.09 -14.82
CA PHE A 87 18.81 23.53 -14.87
C PHE A 87 18.79 25.04 -14.68
N THR A 88 19.09 25.50 -13.47
CA THR A 88 19.36 26.91 -13.23
C THR A 88 20.69 27.25 -13.90
N GLU A 89 20.66 27.48 -15.20
CA GLU A 89 21.73 28.22 -15.85
C GLU A 89 21.63 29.65 -15.33
N ARG A 90 22.58 30.03 -14.45
CA ARG A 90 22.67 31.39 -13.94
C ARG A 90 22.89 32.32 -15.12
N ALA A 91 21.83 32.96 -15.60
CA ALA A 91 21.93 34.01 -16.60
C ALA A 91 22.89 35.08 -16.07
N ARG A 92 24.07 35.18 -16.69
CA ARG A 92 25.04 36.22 -16.38
C ARG A 92 24.47 37.54 -16.87
N VAL A 93 23.81 38.27 -15.97
CA VAL A 93 23.37 39.63 -16.24
C VAL A 93 24.63 40.49 -16.33
N THR A 94 25.01 40.87 -17.54
CA THR A 94 26.00 41.93 -17.75
C THR A 94 25.30 43.24 -17.44
N GLN A 95 25.54 43.80 -16.25
CA GLN A 95 25.09 45.16 -15.94
C GLN A 95 25.86 46.13 -16.84
N PRO A 96 25.18 46.91 -17.72
CA PRO A 96 25.87 47.99 -18.41
C PRO A 96 26.28 49.02 -17.37
N ALA A 97 27.60 49.27 -17.28
CA ALA A 97 28.14 50.29 -16.39
C ALA A 97 27.45 51.62 -16.68
N ARG A 98 26.70 52.13 -15.71
CA ARG A 98 26.05 53.44 -15.75
C ARG A 98 27.14 54.49 -15.89
N ARG A 99 27.38 54.94 -17.13
CA ARG A 99 28.33 56.00 -17.46
C ARG A 99 27.87 57.28 -16.75
N ALA A 100 28.50 57.57 -15.61
CA ALA A 100 28.27 58.79 -14.86
C ALA A 100 28.76 59.98 -15.69
N ASN A 101 27.87 60.55 -16.50
CA ASN A 101 28.12 61.80 -17.20
C ASN A 101 28.01 62.94 -16.19
N ARG A 102 29.12 63.26 -15.51
CA ARG A 102 29.26 64.49 -14.74
C ARG A 102 29.50 65.61 -15.74
N LEU A 103 28.41 66.25 -16.15
CA LEU A 103 28.44 67.51 -16.86
C LEU A 103 29.07 68.57 -15.96
N ARG A 104 29.94 69.35 -16.61
CA ARG A 104 30.46 70.69 -16.30
C ARG A 104 29.81 71.45 -15.14
#